data_AF-A0A1U7HZF5-F1
#
_entry.id   AF-A0A1U7HZF5-F1
#
_cell.length_a   1.000
_cell.length_b   1.000
_cell.length_c   1.000
_cell.angle_alpha   90.00
_cell.angle_beta   90.00
_cell.angle_gamma   90.00
#
_symmetry.space_group_name_H-M   'P 1'
#
loop_
_entity.id
_entity.type
_entity.pdbx_description
1 polymer ?
#
loop_
_entity_poly.entity_id
_entity_poly.type
_entity_poly.pdbx_seq_one_letter_code
_entity_poly.pdbx_strand_id
1 'polypeptide(L)' 'MLYKTNQDLPLEIRASFSESTQDLYRAAYNCAIHWYGDTAKAHKVALSAVRMHSARTTSVLV' A
#
# COMPACT_ATOMS: atom_id res chain seq x y z
N MET A 1 1.65 -9.01 -10.73
CA MET A 1 2.33 -7.99 -11.57
C MET A 1 2.82 -6.88 -10.66
N LEU A 2 4.05 -6.40 -10.85
CA LEU A 2 4.61 -5.28 -10.07
C LEU A 2 4.04 -3.95 -10.55
N TYR A 3 3.75 -3.05 -9.62
CA TYR A 3 3.31 -1.69 -9.91
C TYR A 3 4.53 -0.78 -10.10
N LYS A 4 4.67 -0.16 -11.28
CA LYS A 4 5.83 0.70 -11.57
C LYS A 4 5.59 2.11 -11.04
N THR A 5 4.37 2.61 -11.22
CA THR A 5 3.91 3.94 -10.81
C THR A 5 2.63 3.83 -10.00
N ASN A 6 2.25 4.92 -9.33
CA ASN A 6 0.97 4.97 -8.61
C ASN A 6 -0.24 4.94 -9.57
N GLN A 7 -0.05 5.29 -10.84
CA GLN A 7 -1.09 5.17 -11.86
C GLN A 7 -1.45 3.71 -12.18
N ASP A 8 -0.53 2.78 -11.93
CA ASP A 8 -0.73 1.34 -12.15
C ASP A 8 -1.55 0.70 -11.01
N LEU A 9 -1.76 1.40 -9.89
CA LEU A 9 -2.51 0.88 -8.75
C LEU A 9 -4.00 0.70 -9.10
N PRO A 10 -4.71 -0.21 -8.41
CA PRO A 10 -6.14 -0.37 -8.57
C PRO A 10 -6.87 0.95 -8.32
N LEU A 11 -7.94 1.20 -9.10
CA LEU A 11 -8.69 2.45 -9.05
C LEU A 11 -9.13 2.81 -7.63
N GLU A 12 -9.58 1.82 -6.86
CA GLU A 12 -10.01 1.98 -5.47
C GLU A 12 -8.89 2.56 -4.58
N ILE A 13 -7.64 2.11 -4.79
CA ILE A 13 -6.47 2.56 -4.03
C ILE A 13 -6.12 3.99 -4.41
N ARG A 14 -6.15 4.31 -5.72
CA ARG A 14 -5.85 5.67 -6.22
C ARG A 14 -6.89 6.69 -5.78
N ALA A 15 -8.16 6.30 -5.73
CA ALA A 15 -9.25 7.18 -5.34
C ALA A 15 -9.33 7.39 -3.81
N SER A 16 -8.90 6.40 -3.02
CA SER A 16 -9.06 6.42 -1.56
C SER A 16 -7.87 6.99 -0.79
N PHE A 17 -6.69 7.07 -1.43
CA PHE A 17 -5.44 7.40 -0.73
C PHE A 17 -4.73 8.61 -1.33
N SER A 18 -4.07 9.39 -0.46
CA SER A 18 -3.12 10.42 -0.89
C SER A 18 -1.94 9.81 -1.64
N GLU A 19 -1.21 10.61 -2.42
CA GLU A 19 -0.06 10.16 -3.21
C GLU A 19 1.02 9.47 -2.35
N SER A 20 1.35 10.03 -1.19
CA SER A 20 2.30 9.43 -0.24
C SER A 20 1.83 8.08 0.31
N THR A 21 0.53 7.93 0.52
CA THR A 21 -0.07 6.66 0.97
C THR A 21 -0.08 5.63 -0.16
N GLN A 22 -0.28 6.08 -1.41
CA GLN A 22 -0.16 5.24 -2.60
C GLN A 22 1.27 4.74 -2.79
N ASP A 23 2.28 5.57 -2.54
CA ASP A 23 3.70 5.16 -2.59
C ASP A 23 4.01 4.07 -1.56
N LEU A 24 3.56 4.24 -0.32
CA LEU A 24 3.72 3.23 0.72
C LEU A 24 3.02 1.92 0.32
N TYR A 25 1.78 2.01 -0.15
CA TYR A 25 1.03 0.87 -0.62
C TYR A 25 1.76 0.13 -1.74
N ARG A 26 2.24 0.87 -2.76
CA ARG A 26 2.96 0.35 -3.91
C ARG A 26 4.24 -0.36 -3.50
N ALA A 27 5.04 0.25 -2.62
CA ALA A 27 6.28 -0.34 -2.12
C ALA A 27 6.00 -1.64 -1.35
N ALA A 28 5.03 -1.61 -0.43
CA ALA A 28 4.67 -2.78 0.38
C ALA A 28 4.10 -3.93 -0.48
N TYR A 29 3.25 -3.61 -1.46
CA TYR A 29 2.72 -4.59 -2.40
C TYR A 29 3.83 -5.23 -3.25
N ASN A 30 4.72 -4.41 -3.82
CA ASN A 30 5.81 -4.90 -4.66
C ASN A 30 6.79 -5.80 -3.89
N CYS A 31 7.08 -5.46 -2.64
CA CYS A 31 7.84 -6.34 -1.75
C CYS A 31 7.08 -7.64 -1.50
N ALA A 32 5.80 -7.57 -1.15
CA ALA A 32 5.01 -8.75 -0.81
C ALA A 32 4.81 -9.70 -1.99
N ILE A 33 4.56 -9.19 -3.19
CA ILE A 33 4.40 -10.03 -4.38
C ILE A 33 5.71 -10.72 -4.79
N HIS A 34 6.86 -10.06 -4.56
CA HIS A 34 8.17 -10.67 -4.79
C HIS A 34 8.42 -11.87 -3.88
N TRP A 35 8.05 -11.78 -2.60
CA TRP A 35 8.28 -12.85 -1.62
C TRP A 35 7.22 -13.95 -1.64
N TYR A 36 5.94 -13.59 -1.81
CA TYR A 36 4.83 -14.52 -1.64
C TYR A 36 4.27 -15.06 -2.95
N GLY A 37 4.48 -14.37 -4.08
CA GLY A 37 3.88 -14.75 -5.37
C GLY A 37 2.34 -14.67 -5.43
N ASP A 38 1.68 -14.27 -4.33
CA ASP A 38 0.23 -14.20 -4.19
C ASP A 38 -0.24 -12.74 -4.15
N THR A 39 -1.07 -12.36 -5.12
CA THR A 39 -1.61 -11.00 -5.26
C THR A 39 -2.58 -10.65 -4.14
N ALA A 40 -3.46 -11.55 -3.73
CA ALA A 40 -4.41 -11.32 -2.66
C ALA A 40 -3.68 -11.12 -1.33
N LYS A 41 -2.63 -11.89 -1.09
CA LYS A 41 -1.77 -11.71 0.08
C LYS A 41 -0.99 -10.40 0.02
N ALA A 42 -0.44 -10.04 -1.15
CA ALA A 42 0.28 -8.79 -1.34
C ALA A 42 -0.60 -7.55 -1.09
N HIS A 43 -1.87 -7.57 -1.54
CA HIS A 43 -2.83 -6.51 -1.25
C HIS A 43 -3.12 -6.39 0.25
N LYS A 44 -3.31 -7.51 0.95
CA LYS A 44 -3.51 -7.50 2.41
C LYS A 44 -2.32 -6.90 3.15
N VAL A 45 -1.09 -7.27 2.76
CA VAL A 45 0.14 -6.72 3.36
C VAL A 45 0.24 -5.22 3.11
N ALA A 46 -0.01 -4.76 1.89
CA ALA A 46 0.02 -3.34 1.55
C ALA A 46 -1.01 -2.52 2.32
N LEU A 47 -2.25 -3.02 2.46
CA LEU A 47 -3.29 -2.37 3.27
C LEU A 47 -2.92 -2.31 4.75
N SER A 48 -2.33 -3.38 5.29
CA SER A 48 -1.84 -3.39 6.68
C SER A 48 -0.74 -2.34 6.90
N ALA A 49 0.20 -2.22 5.96
CA ALA A 49 1.26 -1.21 6.03
C ALA A 49 0.68 0.22 6.05
N VAL A 50 -0.29 0.51 5.17
CA VAL A 50 -1.00 1.79 5.17
C VAL A 50 -1.69 2.05 6.51
N ARG A 51 -2.45 1.08 7.04
CA ARG A 51 -3.16 1.22 8.32
C ARG A 51 -2.20 1.48 9.49
N MET A 52 -1.08 0.76 9.55
CA MET A 52 -0.06 0.96 10.58
C MET A 52 0.57 2.34 10.49
N HIS A 53 0.86 2.83 9.28
CA HIS A 53 1.39 4.16 9.07
C HIS A 53 0.38 5.23 9.53
N SER A 54 -0.89 5.12 9.13
CA SER A 54 -1.94 6.04 9.54
C SER A 54 -2.13 6.07 11.06
N ALA A 55 -2.18 4.90 11.71
CA ALA A 55 -2.29 4.79 13.17
C ALA A 55 -1.11 5.49 13.88
N ARG A 56 0.11 5.31 13.37
CA ARG A 56 1.30 5.99 13.91
C ARG A 56 1.20 7.50 13.76
N THR A 57 0.75 8.00 12.61
CA THR A 57 0.57 9.44 12.39
C THR A 57 -0.50 10.02 13.30
N THR A 58 -1.61 9.31 13.53
CA THR A 58 -2.66 9.77 14.46
C THR A 58 -2.20 9.75 15.92
N SER A 59 -1.40 8.77 16.33
CA SER A 59 -0.86 8.70 17.70
C SER A 59 0.19 9.76 18.02
N VAL A 60 0.81 10.39 17.01
CA VAL A 60 1.77 11.49 17.20
C VAL A 60 1.07 12.84 17.37
N LEU A 61 -0.22 12.94 17.02
CA LEU A 61 -1.02 14.17 17.08
C LEU A 61 -1.93 14.26 18.31
N VAL A 62 -1.86 13.28 19.23
CA VAL A 62 -2.61 13.22 20.50
C VAL A 62 -1.63 13.38 21.66
#